data_AF-A0A1T4WGU6-F1
#
_entry.id   AF-A0A1T4WGU6-F1
#
_cell.length_a   1.000
_cell.length_b   1.000
_cell.length_c   1.000
_cell.angle_alpha   90.00
_cell.angle_beta   90.00
_cell.angle_gamma   90.00
#
_symmetry.space_group_name_H-M   'P 1'
#
loop_
_entity.id
_entity.type
_entity.pdbx_description
1 polymer ?
#
loop_
_entity_poly.entity_id
_entity_poly.type
_entity_poly.pdbx_seq_one_letter_code
_entity_poly.pdbx_strand_id
1 'polypeptide(L)' 'MDLKASIARAWRTARDDDRDMVVGKEPGSGWIIMPLDDPNSDMLHPSIIVTPDGLRYPEDHELVATLVAEGE' A
#
# COMPACT_ATOMS: atom_id res chain seq x y z
N MET A 1 9.86 0.33 -7.79
CA MET A 1 9.19 1.55 -7.30
C MET A 1 9.43 1.59 -5.81
N ASP A 2 9.76 2.73 -5.21
CA ASP A 2 9.88 2.83 -3.75
C ASP A 2 8.49 2.88 -3.08
N LEU A 3 8.40 2.51 -1.81
CA LEU A 3 7.16 2.45 -1.05
C LEU A 3 6.48 3.81 -0.98
N LYS A 4 7.24 4.88 -0.77
CA LYS A 4 6.70 6.23 -0.60
C LYS A 4 5.98 6.72 -1.86
N ALA A 5 6.57 6.50 -3.02
CA ALA A 5 6.00 6.78 -4.32
C ALA A 5 4.77 5.90 -4.57
N SER A 6 4.81 4.64 -4.14
CA SER A 6 3.69 3.70 -4.24
C SER A 6 2.49 4.17 -3.41
N ILE A 7 2.71 4.57 -2.15
CA ILE A 7 1.70 5.13 -1.26
C ILE A 7 1.12 6.43 -1.85
N ALA A 8 1.97 7.36 -2.29
CA ALA A 8 1.51 8.63 -2.85
C ALA A 8 0.65 8.42 -4.11
N ARG A 9 1.00 7.43 -4.94
CA ARG A 9 0.23 7.07 -6.13
C ARG A 9 -1.10 6.40 -5.74
N ALA A 10 -1.06 5.43 -4.84
CA ALA A 10 -2.25 4.75 -4.33
C ALA A 10 -3.23 5.73 -3.70
N TRP A 11 -2.75 6.75 -2.97
CA TRP A 11 -3.61 7.75 -2.35
C TRP A 11 -4.30 8.65 -3.37
N ARG A 12 -3.61 9.07 -4.44
CA ARG A 12 -4.27 9.80 -5.53
C ARG A 12 -5.35 8.96 -6.18
N THR A 13 -5.02 7.72 -6.54
CA THR A 13 -5.99 6.78 -7.14
C THR A 13 -7.18 6.54 -6.23
N ALA A 14 -6.94 6.34 -4.92
CA ALA A 14 -8.02 6.16 -3.95
C ALA A 14 -8.97 7.36 -3.91
N ARG A 15 -8.44 8.58 -3.96
CA ARG A 15 -9.25 9.82 -3.97
C ARG A 15 -9.97 10.05 -5.28
N ASP A 16 -9.32 9.76 -6.40
CA ASP A 16 -9.89 9.98 -7.74
C ASP A 16 -11.04 8.98 -8.01
N ASP A 17 -10.89 7.74 -7.54
CA ASP A 17 -11.84 6.65 -7.76
C ASP A 17 -12.81 6.42 -6.58
N ASP A 18 -12.67 7.19 -5.48
CA ASP A 18 -13.40 7.03 -4.21
C ASP A 18 -13.38 5.56 -3.71
N ARG A 19 -12.19 4.95 -3.73
CA ARG A 19 -12.00 3.52 -3.48
C ARG A 19 -10.77 3.24 -2.63
N ASP A 20 -10.87 2.24 -1.77
CA ASP A 20 -9.73 1.77 -0.98
C ASP A 20 -8.74 0.97 -1.84
N MET A 21 -7.46 1.27 -1.65
CA MET A 21 -6.34 0.65 -2.35
C MET A 21 -5.44 -0.07 -1.35
N VAL A 22 -4.65 -1.02 -1.85
CA VAL A 22 -3.59 -1.71 -1.11
C VAL A 22 -2.28 -1.46 -1.82
N VAL A 23 -1.29 -1.03 -1.05
CA VAL A 23 0.11 -1.05 -1.43
C VAL A 23 0.76 -2.22 -0.73
N GLY A 24 1.21 -3.20 -1.49
CA GLY A 24 1.85 -4.36 -0.90
C GLY A 24 3.07 -4.82 -1.70
N LYS A 25 3.93 -5.59 -1.05
CA LYS A 25 5.14 -6.12 -1.67
C LYS A 25 4.85 -7.52 -2.20
N GLU A 26 5.09 -7.71 -3.50
CA GLU A 26 5.11 -9.04 -4.10
C GLU A 26 6.55 -9.56 -4.17
N PRO A 27 6.81 -10.81 -3.75
CA PRO A 27 8.16 -11.40 -3.84
C PRO A 27 8.71 -11.36 -5.27
N GLY A 28 9.77 -10.57 -5.48
CA GLY A 28 10.46 -10.48 -6.78
C GLY A 28 9.96 -9.40 -7.75
N SER A 29 8.79 -8.80 -7.52
CA SER A 29 8.25 -7.71 -8.37
C SER A 29 8.35 -6.31 -7.74
N GLY A 30 8.54 -6.23 -6.42
CA GLY A 30 8.59 -4.97 -5.68
C GLY A 30 7.21 -4.52 -5.19
N TRP A 31 7.05 -3.23 -4.92
CA TRP A 31 5.79 -2.66 -4.47
C TRP A 31 4.78 -2.57 -5.60
N ILE A 32 3.58 -3.09 -5.34
CA ILE A 32 2.45 -3.06 -6.25
C ILE A 32 1.25 -2.39 -5.59
N ILE A 33 0.39 -1.81 -6.43
CA ILE A 33 -0.81 -1.09 -6.02
C ILE A 33 -1.99 -1.80 -6.65
N MET A 34 -2.98 -2.18 -5.85
CA MET A 34 -4.21 -2.81 -6.33
C MET A 34 -5.42 -2.40 -5.49
N PRO A 35 -6.64 -2.57 -5.99
CA PRO A 35 -7.84 -2.36 -5.19
C PRO A 35 -7.90 -3.30 -3.98
N LEU A 36 -8.44 -2.83 -2.86
CA LEU A 36 -8.60 -3.64 -1.63
C LEU A 36 -9.58 -4.82 -1.81
N ASP A 37 -10.50 -4.73 -2.75
CA ASP A 37 -11.47 -5.77 -3.09
C ASP A 37 -10.95 -6.75 -4.16
N ASP A 38 -9.71 -6.59 -4.63
CA ASP A 38 -9.07 -7.58 -5.49
C ASP A 38 -8.64 -8.80 -4.64
N PRO A 39 -9.03 -10.03 -4.98
CA PRO A 39 -8.65 -11.23 -4.20
C PRO A 39 -7.14 -11.43 -4.05
N ASN A 40 -6.33 -10.84 -4.94
CA ASN A 40 -4.87 -10.93 -4.87
C ASN A 40 -4.29 -9.98 -3.82
N SER A 41 -5.05 -9.02 -3.28
CA SER A 41 -4.55 -8.09 -2.26
C SER A 41 -4.20 -8.80 -0.96
N ASP A 42 -4.92 -9.88 -0.65
CA ASP A 42 -4.69 -10.72 0.52
C ASP A 42 -3.38 -11.52 0.45
N MET A 43 -2.78 -11.62 -0.74
CA MET A 43 -1.52 -12.34 -0.95
C MET A 43 -0.28 -11.45 -0.75
N LEU A 44 -0.47 -10.15 -0.52
CA LEU A 44 0.63 -9.19 -0.43
C LEU A 44 1.14 -9.06 0.99
N HIS A 45 2.46 -9.14 1.15
CA HIS A 45 3.12 -8.93 2.44
C HIS A 45 4.50 -8.30 2.29
N PRO A 46 4.81 -7.21 3.00
CA PRO A 46 3.89 -6.41 3.83
C PRO A 46 2.83 -5.68 2.99
N SER A 47 1.74 -5.24 3.63
CA SER A 47 0.58 -4.57 3.03
C SER A 47 0.13 -3.34 3.82
N ILE A 48 -0.18 -2.26 3.09
CA ILE A 48 -0.65 -0.98 3.62
C ILE A 48 -1.92 -0.62 2.88
N ILE A 49 -3.00 -0.42 3.64
CA ILE A 49 -4.27 0.02 3.08
C ILE A 49 -4.22 1.54 2.95
N VAL A 50 -4.56 2.03 1.77
CA VAL A 50 -4.61 3.45 1.44
C VAL A 50 -6.06 3.79 1.11
N THR A 51 -6.67 4.61 1.95
CA THR A 51 -8.05 5.09 1.78
C THR A 51 -8.04 6.53 1.26
N PRO A 52 -9.18 7.07 0.79
CA PRO A 52 -9.28 8.48 0.41
C PRO A 52 -8.90 9.45 1.55
N ASP A 53 -9.19 9.05 2.79
CA ASP A 53 -9.00 9.84 4.00
C ASP A 53 -7.62 9.69 4.64
N GLY A 54 -6.83 8.68 4.26
CA GLY A 54 -5.51 8.47 4.84
C GLY A 54 -4.95 7.05 4.70
N LEU A 55 -4.08 6.69 5.63
CA LEU A 55 -3.41 5.38 5.66
C LEU A 55 -3.96 4.54 6.80
N ARG A 56 -4.17 3.25 6.53
CA ARG A 56 -4.54 2.23 7.51
C ARG A 56 -3.53 1.10 7.45
N TYR A 57 -3.00 0.75 8.62
CA TYR A 57 -1.98 -0.28 8.77
C TYR A 57 -2.65 -1.56 9.34
N PRO A 58 -2.97 -2.57 8.51
CA PRO A 58 -3.56 -3.82 9.00
C PRO A 58 -2.55 -4.70 9.74
N GLU A 59 -1.25 -4.52 9.48
CA GLU A 59 -0.16 -5.31 10.05
C GLU A 59 0.36 -4.67 11.34
N ASP A 60 1.32 -3.75 11.24
CA ASP A 60 1.90 -3.01 12.37
C ASP A 60 2.38 -1.62 11.92
N HIS A 61 2.04 -0.59 12.69
CA HIS A 61 2.47 0.78 12.41
C HIS A 61 4.01 0.93 12.52
N GLU A 62 4.68 0.23 13.44
CA GLU A 62 6.15 0.29 13.58
C GLU A 62 6.86 -0.37 12.40
N LEU A 63 6.33 -1.50 11.90
CA LEU A 63 6.86 -2.16 10.71
C LEU A 63 6.76 -1.24 9.49
N VAL A 64 5.59 -0.63 9.29
CA VAL A 64 5.38 0.29 8.15
C VAL A 64 6.23 1.54 8.28
N ALA A 65 6.37 2.11 9.48
CA ALA A 65 7.25 3.25 9.71
C ALA A 65 8.73 2.91 9.39
N THR A 66 9.16 1.69 9.73
CA THR A 66 10.50 1.18 9.39
C THR A 66 10.68 1.08 7.88
N LEU A 67 9.73 0.46 7.17
CA LEU A 67 9.78 0.32 5.71
C LEU A 67 9.81 1.69 5.00
N VAL A 68 9.05 2.67 5.50
CA VAL A 68 9.06 4.05 4.98
C VAL A 68 10.39 4.75 5.26
N ALA A 69 11.00 4.52 6.42
CA ALA A 69 12.29 5.10 6.80
C ALA A 69 13.45 4.50 6.00
N GLU A 70 13.38 3.21 5.67
CA GLU A 70 14.37 2.49 4.89
C GLU A 70 14.28 2.80 3.38
N GLY A 71 13.15 3.35 2.91
CA GLY A 71 12.96 3.77 1.53
C GLY A 71 12.91 2.61 0.54
N GLU A 72 12.64 1.39 1.02
CA GLU A 72 12.33 0.24 0.16
C GLU A 72 11.11 0.50 -0.69
#